data_AF-A0A5C5BT27-F1
#
_entry.id   AF-A0A5C5BT27-F1
#
_cell.length_a   1.000
_cell.length_b   1.000
_cell.length_c   1.000
_cell.angle_alpha   90.00
_cell.angle_beta   90.00
_cell.angle_gamma   90.00
#
_symmetry.space_group_name_H-M   'P 1'
#
loop_
_entity.id
_entity.type
_entity.pdbx_description
1 polymer ?
#
loop_
_entity_poly.entity_id
_entity_poly.type
_entity_poly.pdbx_seq_one_letter_code
_entity_poly.pdbx_strand_id
1 'polypeptide(L)'
;MRSGTPCESVRIGHGGSSVACVDKAEAISSGFARYINNVQWACTYLKQARLIESPKRGLFKIAPRGQRVLDSGVDKIDRAYLVQYPEFYEFATRSKKSKAQENGSTEEVSAVRQKEDEATPDDIMEASFQSIQSALVAELLELIMQQSPSFFERLVVDLLLSMGYGDSRADSGLVTKRTGDEGIDGVIREDKLGFDSVYIQAKRWSPERSVSRPDLQAFVGALTGAGAAKGLFIASAHFSKGAREYAEKQRAVKLVLVEGEQLARLMIAHGVGVSVRRVYEVKSVDRDYFEGLE
;
A
#
# COMPACT_ATOMS: atom_id res chain seq x y z
N MET A 1 -2.03 -2.91 37.95
CA MET A 1 -3.20 -2.11 38.35
C MET A 1 -2.77 -0.65 38.50
N ARG A 2 -3.05 0.17 37.49
CA ARG A 2 -3.30 1.61 37.59
C ARG A 2 -3.95 2.03 36.28
N SER A 3 -5.12 2.62 36.44
CA SER A 3 -6.15 2.95 35.48
C SER A 3 -5.74 4.12 34.57
N GLY A 4 -5.82 3.92 33.25
CA GLY A 4 -5.80 5.01 32.27
C GLY A 4 -7.23 5.37 31.88
N THR A 5 -7.71 6.51 32.37
CA THR A 5 -9.01 7.11 32.03
C THR A 5 -9.00 7.60 30.56
N PRO A 6 -10.10 7.49 29.80
CA PRO A 6 -10.21 8.13 28.48
C PRO A 6 -10.34 9.65 28.67
N CYS A 7 -9.56 10.41 27.91
CA CYS A 7 -9.59 11.87 27.98
C CYS A 7 -10.85 12.39 27.28
N GLU A 8 -11.84 12.68 28.12
CA GLU A 8 -13.06 13.43 27.85
C GLU A 8 -12.75 14.94 27.79
N SER A 9 -13.45 15.67 26.92
CA SER A 9 -13.55 17.14 26.81
C SER A 9 -12.45 17.94 26.09
N VAL A 10 -12.85 18.55 24.96
CA VAL A 10 -12.20 19.74 24.37
C VAL A 10 -12.78 20.96 25.08
N ARG A 11 -11.96 21.66 25.88
CA ARG A 11 -12.34 22.97 26.44
C ARG A 11 -12.16 24.06 25.38
N ILE A 12 -13.24 24.77 25.07
CA ILE A 12 -13.22 25.99 24.26
C ILE A 12 -13.05 27.19 25.19
N GLY A 13 -11.87 27.82 25.15
CA GLY A 13 -11.61 29.08 25.83
C GLY A 13 -12.42 30.22 25.20
N HIS A 14 -13.13 30.98 26.04
CA HIS A 14 -13.77 32.22 25.65
C HIS A 14 -12.72 33.28 25.32
N GLY A 15 -12.74 33.79 24.08
CA GLY A 15 -12.02 35.00 23.66
C GLY A 15 -11.04 34.78 22.50
N GLY A 16 -11.42 35.27 21.31
CA GLY A 16 -10.52 35.42 20.14
C GLY A 16 -10.76 34.39 19.02
N SER A 17 -11.47 34.82 17.97
CA SER A 17 -11.70 34.03 16.75
C SER A 17 -10.42 33.79 15.94
N SER A 18 -9.73 32.68 16.19
CA SER A 18 -8.98 31.95 15.16
C SER A 18 -8.78 30.50 15.61
N VAL A 19 -9.21 29.54 14.80
CA VAL A 19 -8.80 28.14 15.00
C VAL A 19 -7.39 28.01 14.43
N ALA A 20 -6.39 28.08 15.30
CA ALA A 20 -5.02 27.79 14.93
C ALA A 20 -4.87 26.28 14.76
N CYS A 21 -4.59 25.84 13.52
CA CYS A 21 -4.17 24.47 13.24
C CYS A 21 -2.74 24.31 13.76
N VAL A 22 -2.56 23.95 15.03
CA VAL A 22 -1.23 23.67 15.60
C VAL A 22 -1.09 22.19 15.88
N ASP A 23 -0.16 21.60 15.12
CA ASP A 23 0.82 20.57 15.47
C ASP A 23 0.47 19.60 16.60
N LYS A 24 0.20 18.36 16.19
CA LYS A 24 0.75 17.18 16.87
C LYS A 24 1.45 16.30 15.85
N ALA A 25 2.71 16.62 15.61
CA ALA A 25 3.68 15.72 15.03
C ALA A 25 4.08 14.69 16.10
N GLU A 26 3.35 13.57 16.17
CA GLU A 26 3.90 12.31 16.68
C GLU A 26 3.57 11.19 15.68
N ALA A 27 4.62 10.44 15.34
CA ALA A 27 4.84 9.76 14.07
C ALA A 27 3.86 8.62 13.72
N ILE A 28 3.21 8.69 12.55
CA ILE A 28 2.93 7.56 11.63
C ILE A 28 2.83 8.10 10.19
N SER A 29 3.63 7.58 9.25
CA SER A 29 3.77 8.12 7.88
C SER A 29 2.48 8.05 7.03
N SER A 30 1.58 7.10 7.30
CA SER A 30 0.28 6.99 6.63
C SER A 30 -0.88 7.56 7.45
N GLY A 31 -0.86 7.40 8.78
CA GLY A 31 -1.92 7.87 9.67
C GLY A 31 -2.00 9.40 9.77
N PHE A 32 -0.85 10.08 9.80
CA PHE A 32 -0.78 11.54 9.80
C PHE A 32 -1.22 12.12 8.45
N ALA A 33 -0.76 11.53 7.34
CA ALA A 33 -1.18 11.92 5.99
C ALA A 33 -2.70 11.75 5.80
N ARG A 34 -3.27 10.62 6.27
CA ARG A 34 -4.72 10.38 6.25
C ARG A 34 -5.49 11.39 7.09
N TYR A 35 -5.01 11.71 8.28
CA TYR A 35 -5.64 12.74 9.12
C TYR A 35 -5.65 14.11 8.43
N ILE A 36 -4.51 14.55 7.89
CA ILE A 36 -4.42 15.83 7.16
C ILE A 36 -5.37 15.83 5.96
N ASN A 37 -5.44 14.73 5.21
CA ASN A 37 -6.34 14.61 4.08
C ASN A 37 -7.81 14.69 4.51
N ASN A 38 -8.17 14.01 5.60
CA ASN A 38 -9.53 14.06 6.16
C ASN A 38 -9.90 15.47 6.62
N VAL A 39 -8.97 16.19 7.24
CA VAL A 39 -9.16 17.61 7.60
C VAL A 39 -9.32 18.48 6.35
N GLN A 40 -8.52 18.25 5.30
CA GLN A 40 -8.64 18.98 4.04
C GLN A 40 -9.99 18.75 3.35
N TRP A 41 -10.47 17.50 3.33
CA TRP A 41 -11.80 17.16 2.82
C TRP A 41 -12.92 17.75 3.68
N ALA A 42 -12.80 17.70 5.01
CA ALA A 42 -13.75 18.36 5.92
C ALA A 42 -13.82 19.87 5.67
N CYS A 43 -12.67 20.55 5.57
CA CYS A 43 -12.61 21.96 5.20
C CYS A 43 -13.21 22.22 3.81
N THR A 44 -12.97 21.35 2.83
CA THR A 44 -13.57 21.45 1.50
C THR A 44 -15.09 21.34 1.58
N TYR A 45 -15.61 20.35 2.30
CA TYR A 45 -17.04 20.13 2.46
C TYR A 45 -17.72 21.30 3.17
N LEU A 46 -17.14 21.78 4.27
CA LEU A 46 -17.65 22.94 5.00
C LEU A 46 -17.60 24.23 4.16
N LYS A 47 -16.58 24.41 3.32
CA LYS A 47 -16.52 25.53 2.36
C LYS A 47 -17.61 25.43 1.30
N GLN A 48 -17.82 24.25 0.71
CA GLN A 48 -18.88 24.05 -0.30
C GLN A 48 -20.28 24.25 0.29
N ALA A 49 -20.48 23.93 1.57
CA ALA A 49 -21.71 24.20 2.31
C ALA A 49 -21.84 25.65 2.82
N ARG A 50 -20.82 26.50 2.60
CA ARG A 50 -20.71 27.89 3.09
C ARG A 50 -20.79 28.02 4.62
N LEU A 51 -20.32 27.02 5.35
CA LEU A 51 -20.20 27.06 6.81
C LEU A 51 -18.91 27.75 7.24
N ILE A 52 -17.86 27.67 6.42
CA ILE A 52 -16.59 28.35 6.65
C ILE A 52 -16.14 29.10 5.39
N GLU A 53 -15.37 30.15 5.61
CA GLU A 53 -14.65 30.93 4.61
C GLU A 53 -13.14 30.75 4.82
N SER A 54 -12.35 30.99 3.77
CA SER A 54 -10.89 30.94 3.86
C SER A 54 -10.34 32.28 3.40
N PRO A 55 -10.25 33.28 4.29
CA PRO A 55 -9.79 34.62 3.94
C PRO A 55 -8.30 34.66 3.57
N LYS A 56 -7.48 33.76 4.14
CA LYS A 56 -6.05 33.59 3.85
C LYS A 56 -5.66 32.11 3.93
N ARG A 57 -4.50 31.74 3.37
CA ARG A 57 -3.99 30.35 3.38
C ARG A 57 -3.91 29.81 4.81
N GLY A 58 -4.44 28.59 5.00
CA GLY A 58 -4.43 27.89 6.30
C GLY A 58 -5.32 28.53 7.38
N LEU A 59 -5.93 29.67 7.08
CA LEU A 59 -6.83 30.40 7.96
C LEU A 59 -8.25 30.17 7.49
N PHE A 60 -9.04 29.56 8.36
CA PHE A 60 -10.47 29.38 8.17
C PHE A 60 -11.21 30.27 9.15
N LYS A 61 -12.23 30.96 8.65
CA LYS A 61 -13.15 31.75 9.45
C LYS A 61 -14.53 31.12 9.37
N ILE A 62 -15.19 30.97 10.51
CA ILE A 62 -16.58 30.49 10.53
C ILE A 62 -17.46 31.58 9.87
N ALA A 63 -18.24 31.18 8.86
CA ALA A 63 -19.17 32.07 8.19
C ALA A 63 -20.43 32.31 9.06
N PRO A 64 -21.24 33.34 8.80
CA PRO A 64 -22.48 33.57 9.56
C PRO A 64 -23.45 32.38 9.58
N ARG A 65 -23.43 31.55 8.52
CA ARG A 65 -24.17 30.28 8.48
C ARG A 65 -23.58 29.25 9.44
N GLY A 66 -22.25 29.08 9.46
CA GLY A 66 -21.58 28.17 10.37
C GLY A 66 -21.77 28.56 11.84
N GLN A 67 -21.82 29.86 12.15
CA GLN A 67 -22.09 30.33 13.51
C GLN A 67 -23.49 29.89 13.98
N ARG A 68 -24.51 30.05 13.13
CA ARG A 68 -25.87 29.57 13.44
C ARG A 68 -25.94 28.06 13.69
N VAL A 69 -25.13 27.27 12.96
CA VAL A 69 -25.05 25.82 13.17
C VAL A 69 -24.42 25.51 14.54
N LEU A 70 -23.36 26.23 14.93
CA LEU A 70 -22.76 26.08 16.25
C LEU A 70 -23.75 26.47 17.37
N ASP A 71 -24.47 27.58 17.19
CA ASP A 71 -25.44 28.06 18.17
C ASP A 71 -26.65 27.12 18.32
N SER A 72 -26.94 26.31 17.30
CA SER A 72 -28.02 25.31 17.34
C SER A 72 -27.68 24.06 18.16
N GLY A 73 -26.44 23.90 18.62
CA GLY A 73 -26.02 22.78 19.48
C GLY A 73 -25.93 21.44 18.75
N VAL A 74 -25.63 21.44 17.45
CA VAL A 74 -25.45 20.19 16.68
C VAL A 74 -24.18 19.47 17.15
N ASP A 75 -24.34 18.23 17.61
CA ASP A 75 -23.24 17.40 18.13
C ASP A 75 -22.28 16.88 17.04
N LYS A 76 -22.77 16.65 15.81
CA LYS A 76 -21.98 16.14 14.68
C LYS A 76 -22.40 16.80 13.37
N ILE A 77 -21.44 17.36 12.65
CA ILE A 77 -21.60 17.85 11.27
C ILE A 77 -20.95 16.83 10.34
N ASP A 78 -21.75 15.96 9.75
CA ASP A 78 -21.30 14.97 8.76
C ASP A 78 -21.83 15.29 7.36
N ARG A 79 -21.49 14.44 6.39
CA ARG A 79 -21.98 14.62 5.01
C ARG A 79 -23.50 14.60 4.93
N ALA A 80 -24.17 13.77 5.72
CA ALA A 80 -25.62 13.67 5.75
C ALA A 80 -26.26 14.97 6.24
N TYR A 81 -25.67 15.60 7.25
CA TYR A 81 -26.05 16.94 7.70
C TYR A 81 -25.85 17.99 6.59
N LEU A 82 -24.68 17.99 5.93
CA LEU A 82 -24.35 19.01 4.92
C LEU A 82 -25.20 18.94 3.65
N VAL A 83 -25.77 17.77 3.33
CA VAL A 83 -26.68 17.55 2.18
C VAL A 83 -27.91 18.46 2.20
N GLN A 84 -28.29 19.01 3.37
CA GLN A 84 -29.38 19.98 3.49
C GLN A 84 -29.09 21.33 2.79
N TYR A 85 -27.82 21.65 2.53
CA TYR A 85 -27.45 22.90 1.85
C TYR A 85 -27.41 22.71 0.33
N PRO A 86 -28.16 23.51 -0.45
CA PRO A 86 -28.24 23.34 -1.91
C PRO A 86 -26.88 23.35 -2.60
N GLU A 87 -25.97 24.23 -2.18
CA GLU A 87 -24.63 24.35 -2.79
C GLU A 87 -23.78 23.10 -2.54
N PHE A 88 -23.91 22.50 -1.35
CA PHE A 88 -23.24 21.25 -1.03
C PHE A 88 -23.89 20.06 -1.71
N TYR A 89 -25.22 20.03 -1.81
CA TYR A 89 -25.95 18.99 -2.54
C TYR A 89 -25.52 18.95 -4.01
N GLU A 90 -25.44 20.11 -4.67
CA GLU A 90 -24.94 20.21 -6.04
C GLU A 90 -23.52 19.70 -6.17
N PHE A 91 -22.62 20.07 -5.26
CA PHE A 91 -21.25 19.57 -5.20
C PHE A 91 -21.20 18.04 -5.03
N ALA A 92 -21.94 17.50 -4.06
CA ALA A 92 -21.96 16.08 -3.72
C ALA A 92 -22.61 15.21 -4.82
N THR A 93 -23.55 15.77 -5.57
CA THR A 93 -24.25 15.10 -6.67
C THR A 93 -23.65 15.37 -8.05
N ARG A 94 -22.69 16.30 -8.18
CA ARG A 94 -22.00 16.59 -9.45
C ARG A 94 -21.37 15.36 -10.08
N SER A 95 -20.85 14.46 -9.25
CA SER A 95 -20.29 13.17 -9.68
C SER A 95 -21.40 12.17 -10.10
N LYS A 96 -22.57 12.21 -9.44
CA LYS A 96 -23.74 11.38 -9.78
C LYS A 96 -24.50 11.87 -11.02
N LYS A 97 -24.57 13.19 -11.29
CA LYS A 97 -25.19 13.74 -12.51
C LYS A 97 -24.48 13.30 -13.79
N SER A 98 -23.17 12.98 -13.73
CA SER A 98 -22.46 12.37 -14.86
C SER A 98 -22.85 10.91 -15.14
N LYS A 99 -23.39 10.19 -14.14
CA LYS A 99 -23.89 8.81 -14.23
C LYS A 99 -25.41 8.70 -14.31
N ALA A 100 -26.15 9.73 -13.93
CA ALA A 100 -27.62 9.72 -13.81
C ALA A 100 -28.35 10.12 -15.10
N GLN A 101 -27.62 10.31 -16.21
CA GLN A 101 -28.25 10.42 -17.53
C GLN A 101 -28.55 9.06 -18.18
N GLU A 102 -28.32 7.94 -17.46
CA GLU A 102 -28.49 6.61 -18.06
C GLU A 102 -29.18 5.55 -17.20
N ASN A 103 -29.83 5.85 -16.07
CA ASN A 103 -30.89 4.96 -15.55
C ASN A 103 -31.65 5.59 -14.39
N GLY A 104 -32.96 5.77 -14.58
CA GLY A 104 -33.90 6.15 -13.54
C GLY A 104 -34.58 4.93 -12.92
N SER A 105 -34.48 4.77 -11.61
CA SER A 105 -35.60 4.48 -10.70
C SER A 105 -35.13 4.24 -9.25
N THR A 106 -35.70 5.07 -8.38
CA THR A 106 -36.06 4.95 -6.95
C THR A 106 -36.47 3.51 -6.54
N GLU A 107 -36.29 2.92 -5.36
CA GLU A 107 -35.84 3.29 -3.99
C GLU A 107 -35.38 1.99 -3.25
N GLU A 108 -34.99 2.10 -1.97
CA GLU A 108 -34.61 1.02 -1.02
C GLU A 108 -33.12 0.64 -0.87
N VAL A 109 -32.35 1.44 -0.10
CA VAL A 109 -31.10 0.98 0.55
C VAL A 109 -30.85 1.76 1.85
N SER A 110 -31.56 1.44 2.95
CA SER A 110 -31.48 2.22 4.20
C SER A 110 -30.68 1.58 5.36
N ALA A 111 -30.00 0.44 5.16
CA ALA A 111 -29.29 -0.23 6.27
C ALA A 111 -27.80 -0.56 6.04
N VAL A 112 -27.29 -0.43 4.81
CA VAL A 112 -25.86 -0.73 4.50
C VAL A 112 -24.99 0.54 4.45
N ARG A 113 -25.60 1.73 4.37
CA ARG A 113 -24.89 3.00 4.08
C ARG A 113 -24.09 3.60 5.22
N GLN A 114 -24.31 3.19 6.47
CA GLN A 114 -23.73 3.89 7.62
C GLN A 114 -22.21 3.70 7.82
N LYS A 115 -21.56 2.76 7.11
CA LYS A 115 -20.08 2.61 7.14
C LYS A 115 -19.37 3.23 5.93
N GLU A 116 -20.08 3.51 4.84
CA GLU A 116 -19.49 4.11 3.63
C GLU A 116 -19.38 5.63 3.73
N ASP A 117 -20.18 6.26 4.60
CA ASP A 117 -20.28 7.72 4.69
C ASP A 117 -19.10 8.42 5.43
N GLU A 118 -18.14 7.66 5.98
CA GLU A 118 -16.92 8.21 6.63
C GLU A 118 -15.64 8.09 5.77
N ALA A 119 -15.66 7.37 4.64
CA ALA A 119 -14.48 7.21 3.79
C ALA A 119 -14.31 8.41 2.84
N THR A 120 -13.13 9.03 2.82
CA THR A 120 -12.82 10.06 1.82
C THR A 120 -12.68 9.45 0.43
N PRO A 121 -12.84 10.24 -0.66
CA PRO A 121 -12.58 9.73 -2.01
C PRO A 121 -11.20 9.08 -2.17
N ASP A 122 -10.19 9.59 -1.48
CA ASP A 122 -8.83 9.02 -1.52
C ASP A 122 -8.74 7.71 -0.75
N ASP A 123 -9.44 7.56 0.39
CA ASP A 123 -9.53 6.28 1.10
C ASP A 123 -10.20 5.21 0.23
N ILE A 124 -11.26 5.58 -0.49
CA ILE A 124 -11.95 4.69 -1.43
C ILE A 124 -11.01 4.32 -2.59
N MET A 125 -10.23 5.28 -3.09
CA MET A 125 -9.26 5.05 -4.16
C MET A 125 -8.14 4.10 -3.70
N GLU A 126 -7.58 4.30 -2.51
CA GLU A 126 -6.56 3.43 -1.93
C GLU A 126 -7.09 2.02 -1.70
N ALA A 127 -8.28 1.86 -1.11
CA ALA A 127 -8.92 0.56 -0.92
C ALA A 127 -9.17 -0.15 -2.27
N SER A 128 -9.59 0.61 -3.29
CA SER A 128 -9.77 0.09 -4.64
C SER A 128 -8.44 -0.32 -5.27
N PHE A 129 -7.38 0.45 -5.07
CA PHE A 129 -6.03 0.15 -5.56
C PHE A 129 -5.48 -1.13 -4.92
N GLN A 130 -5.60 -1.28 -3.59
CA GLN A 130 -5.20 -2.50 -2.89
C GLN A 130 -5.99 -3.73 -3.36
N SER A 131 -7.28 -3.56 -3.67
CA SER A 131 -8.11 -4.64 -4.22
C SER A 131 -7.63 -5.06 -5.61
N ILE A 132 -7.34 -4.09 -6.49
CA ILE A 132 -6.77 -4.35 -7.83
C ILE A 132 -5.41 -5.06 -7.72
N GLN A 133 -4.54 -4.59 -6.83
CA GLN A 133 -3.23 -5.20 -6.59
C GLN A 133 -3.35 -6.63 -6.10
N SER A 134 -4.26 -6.91 -5.17
CA SER A 134 -4.47 -8.26 -4.63
C SER A 134 -5.02 -9.22 -5.70
N ALA A 135 -5.92 -8.75 -6.56
CA ALA A 135 -6.39 -9.53 -7.70
C ALA A 135 -5.26 -9.83 -8.70
N LEU A 136 -4.40 -8.85 -9.00
CA LEU A 136 -3.25 -9.04 -9.89
C LEU A 136 -2.23 -10.03 -9.31
N VAL A 137 -1.97 -9.99 -8.00
CA VAL A 137 -1.11 -10.97 -7.31
C VAL A 137 -1.65 -12.39 -7.48
N ALA A 138 -2.97 -12.59 -7.29
CA ALA A 138 -3.60 -13.90 -7.46
C ALA A 138 -3.48 -14.39 -8.92
N GLU A 139 -3.76 -13.52 -9.89
CA GLU A 139 -3.64 -13.84 -11.33
C GLU A 139 -2.20 -14.23 -11.71
N LEU A 140 -1.20 -13.48 -11.25
CA LEU A 140 0.21 -13.80 -11.49
C LEU A 140 0.59 -15.18 -10.92
N LEU A 141 0.14 -15.49 -9.71
CA LEU A 141 0.41 -16.78 -9.08
C LEU A 141 -0.18 -17.94 -9.89
N GLU A 142 -1.41 -17.80 -10.37
CA GLU A 142 -2.05 -18.80 -11.23
C GLU A 142 -1.27 -19.01 -12.53
N LEU A 143 -0.86 -17.91 -13.19
CA LEU A 143 -0.07 -17.98 -14.43
C LEU A 143 1.28 -18.65 -14.20
N ILE A 144 1.99 -18.30 -13.12
CA ILE A 144 3.27 -18.93 -12.74
C ILE A 144 3.09 -20.44 -12.53
N MET A 145 2.00 -20.84 -11.88
CA MET A 145 1.70 -22.25 -11.63
C MET A 145 1.42 -23.06 -12.90
N GLN A 146 1.01 -22.41 -14.00
CA GLN A 146 0.81 -23.06 -15.29
C GLN A 146 2.11 -23.26 -16.09
N GLN A 147 3.22 -22.61 -15.69
CA GLN A 147 4.49 -22.69 -16.41
C GLN A 147 5.36 -23.87 -15.98
N SER A 148 6.42 -24.17 -16.76
CA SER A 148 7.38 -25.21 -16.42
C SER A 148 8.28 -24.81 -15.22
N PRO A 149 8.86 -25.78 -14.49
CA PRO A 149 9.87 -25.48 -13.46
C PRO A 149 11.05 -24.65 -13.99
N SER A 150 11.52 -24.96 -15.20
CA SER A 150 12.61 -24.21 -15.84
C SER A 150 12.23 -22.77 -16.21
N PHE A 151 10.95 -22.51 -16.50
CA PHE A 151 10.47 -21.14 -16.66
C PHE A 151 10.50 -20.39 -15.32
N PHE A 152 10.08 -21.03 -14.23
CA PHE A 152 10.08 -20.44 -12.89
C PHE A 152 11.50 -20.04 -12.44
N GLU A 153 12.49 -20.90 -12.69
CA GLU A 153 13.91 -20.59 -12.43
C GLU A 153 14.36 -19.33 -13.18
N ARG A 154 14.03 -19.21 -14.48
CA ARG A 154 14.34 -18.02 -15.28
C ARG A 154 13.61 -16.78 -14.79
N LEU A 155 12.32 -16.91 -14.43
CA LEU A 155 11.52 -15.81 -13.90
C LEU A 155 12.14 -15.23 -12.61
N VAL A 156 12.58 -16.10 -11.70
CA VAL A 156 13.25 -15.69 -10.46
C VAL A 156 14.53 -14.92 -10.75
N VAL A 157 15.32 -15.41 -11.71
CA VAL A 157 16.53 -14.73 -12.16
C VAL A 157 16.21 -13.35 -12.74
N ASP A 158 15.24 -13.27 -13.67
CA ASP A 158 14.84 -12.02 -14.33
C ASP A 158 14.36 -10.98 -13.30
N LEU A 159 13.65 -11.42 -12.27
CA LEU A 159 13.25 -10.59 -11.15
C LEU A 159 14.45 -10.05 -10.36
N LEU A 160 15.42 -10.89 -10.03
CA LEU A 160 16.58 -10.44 -9.27
C LEU A 160 17.41 -9.42 -10.08
N LEU A 161 17.52 -9.61 -11.39
CA LEU A 161 18.15 -8.64 -12.29
C LEU A 161 17.38 -7.30 -12.31
N SER A 162 16.05 -7.32 -12.38
CA SER A 162 15.23 -6.09 -12.36
C SER A 162 15.22 -5.39 -11.00
N MET A 163 15.51 -6.12 -9.92
CA MET A 163 15.78 -5.58 -8.58
C MET A 163 17.17 -4.96 -8.44
N GLY A 164 18.04 -5.13 -9.45
CA GLY A 164 19.40 -4.58 -9.46
C GLY A 164 20.47 -5.51 -8.89
N TYR A 165 20.18 -6.79 -8.67
CA TYR A 165 21.22 -7.79 -8.43
C TYR A 165 21.92 -8.16 -9.74
N GLY A 166 23.19 -8.55 -9.69
CA GLY A 166 24.00 -8.84 -10.86
C GLY A 166 24.55 -7.60 -11.57
N ASP A 167 25.43 -7.83 -12.56
CA ASP A 167 25.99 -6.76 -13.40
C ASP A 167 25.28 -6.70 -14.75
N SER A 168 25.06 -5.49 -15.28
CA SER A 168 24.26 -5.21 -16.48
C SER A 168 24.85 -5.74 -17.80
N ARG A 169 26.03 -6.35 -17.74
CA ARG A 169 26.66 -7.02 -18.88
C ARG A 169 26.09 -8.43 -18.99
N ALA A 170 25.54 -8.75 -20.16
CA ALA A 170 24.78 -9.95 -20.49
C ALA A 170 25.43 -11.30 -20.12
N ASP A 171 26.73 -11.35 -19.80
CA ASP A 171 27.49 -12.56 -19.49
C ASP A 171 28.13 -12.61 -18.08
N SER A 172 27.89 -11.63 -17.20
CA SER A 172 28.59 -11.56 -15.89
C SER A 172 27.73 -11.72 -14.65
N GLY A 173 26.39 -11.67 -14.73
CA GLY A 173 25.53 -11.81 -13.54
C GLY A 173 25.17 -13.25 -13.17
N LEU A 174 25.10 -14.15 -14.15
CA LEU A 174 24.59 -15.51 -13.98
C LEU A 174 25.67 -16.56 -14.23
N VAL A 175 26.00 -17.32 -13.19
CA VAL A 175 26.63 -18.63 -13.39
C VAL A 175 25.51 -19.68 -13.38
N THR A 176 24.62 -19.67 -14.39
CA THR A 176 23.68 -20.78 -14.59
C THR A 176 24.40 -21.94 -15.24
N LYS A 177 25.06 -22.74 -14.39
CA LYS A 177 25.04 -24.21 -14.36
C LYS A 177 26.21 -24.74 -13.54
N ARG A 178 25.89 -25.41 -12.44
CA ARG A 178 26.35 -26.79 -12.24
C ARG A 178 25.19 -27.61 -11.70
N THR A 179 24.39 -28.12 -12.63
CA THR A 179 23.64 -29.37 -12.45
C THR A 179 24.63 -30.41 -11.93
N GLY A 180 24.60 -30.67 -10.62
CA GLY A 180 25.54 -31.55 -9.94
C GLY A 180 25.51 -31.43 -8.41
N ASP A 181 25.29 -30.23 -7.88
CA ASP A 181 25.13 -30.03 -6.43
C ASP A 181 23.64 -30.11 -6.05
N GLU A 182 23.34 -30.92 -5.04
CA GLU A 182 22.02 -31.40 -4.59
C GLU A 182 21.04 -30.32 -4.08
N GLY A 183 21.01 -29.12 -4.67
CA GLY A 183 20.05 -28.08 -4.25
C GLY A 183 20.32 -26.63 -4.67
N ILE A 184 21.24 -26.32 -5.59
CA ILE A 184 21.46 -24.92 -6.03
C ILE A 184 20.99 -24.76 -7.47
N ASP A 185 19.99 -23.90 -7.68
CA ASP A 185 19.39 -23.67 -9.00
C ASP A 185 20.08 -22.49 -9.72
N GLY A 186 20.70 -21.56 -8.99
CA GLY A 186 21.47 -20.46 -9.58
C GLY A 186 22.38 -19.72 -8.59
N VAL A 187 23.30 -18.91 -9.12
CA VAL A 187 24.16 -18.01 -8.34
C VAL A 187 24.17 -16.64 -8.99
N ILE A 188 23.89 -15.61 -8.20
CA ILE A 188 23.88 -14.20 -8.62
C ILE A 188 24.88 -13.40 -7.79
N ARG A 189 25.65 -12.53 -8.43
CA ARG A 189 26.55 -11.60 -7.73
C ARG A 189 25.75 -10.42 -7.17
N GLU A 190 26.00 -10.06 -5.92
CA GLU A 190 25.36 -8.90 -5.28
C GLU A 190 26.07 -7.59 -5.67
N ASP A 191 27.37 -7.66 -5.91
CA ASP A 191 28.19 -6.53 -6.32
C ASP A 191 28.90 -6.77 -7.66
N LYS A 192 29.33 -5.67 -8.30
CA LYS A 192 29.96 -5.68 -9.63
C LYS A 192 31.35 -6.33 -9.65
N LEU A 193 32.03 -6.37 -8.51
CA LEU A 193 33.38 -6.93 -8.39
C LEU A 193 33.33 -8.43 -8.02
N GLY A 194 32.18 -8.93 -7.59
CA GLY A 194 31.91 -10.34 -7.30
C GLY A 194 32.46 -10.79 -5.95
N PHE A 195 32.60 -9.90 -4.97
CA PHE A 195 32.99 -10.27 -3.61
C PHE A 195 31.87 -10.99 -2.88
N ASP A 196 30.63 -10.57 -3.11
CA ASP A 196 29.43 -11.15 -2.54
C ASP A 196 28.58 -11.84 -3.62
N SER A 197 28.11 -13.05 -3.30
CA SER A 197 27.21 -13.82 -4.15
C SER A 197 26.05 -14.39 -3.34
N VAL A 198 24.87 -14.39 -3.94
CA VAL A 198 23.64 -14.96 -3.42
C VAL A 198 23.34 -16.23 -4.19
N TYR A 199 23.24 -17.34 -3.46
CA TYR A 199 22.90 -18.64 -4.00
C TYR A 199 21.39 -18.83 -3.94
N ILE A 200 20.81 -19.30 -5.03
CA ILE A 200 19.37 -19.29 -5.24
C ILE A 200 18.88 -20.72 -5.40
N GLN A 201 17.77 -21.02 -4.72
CA GLN A 201 16.95 -22.18 -4.99
C GLN A 201 15.53 -21.71 -5.30
N ALA A 202 14.99 -22.15 -6.43
CA ALA A 202 13.67 -21.77 -6.93
C ALA A 202 12.82 -23.03 -7.11
N LYS A 203 11.81 -23.21 -6.25
CA LYS A 203 10.90 -24.38 -6.30
C LYS A 203 9.47 -23.96 -6.62
N ARG A 204 8.99 -24.40 -7.78
CA ARG A 204 7.57 -24.33 -8.14
C ARG A 204 6.83 -25.53 -7.55
N TRP A 205 6.14 -25.33 -6.43
CA TRP A 205 5.30 -26.34 -5.77
C TRP A 205 3.84 -25.92 -5.74
N SER A 206 2.94 -26.91 -5.62
CA SER A 206 1.52 -26.65 -5.41
C SER A 206 1.31 -25.78 -4.17
N PRO A 207 0.41 -24.79 -4.19
CA PRO A 207 0.05 -23.97 -3.03
C PRO A 207 -0.38 -24.81 -1.80
N GLU A 208 -0.91 -26.02 -2.03
CA GLU A 208 -1.33 -26.95 -0.96
C GLU A 208 -0.15 -27.60 -0.23
N ARG A 209 1.03 -27.65 -0.85
CA ARG A 209 2.25 -28.17 -0.21
C ARG A 209 2.92 -27.04 0.55
N SER A 210 3.33 -27.29 1.79
CA SER A 210 4.22 -26.35 2.50
C SER A 210 5.69 -26.75 2.38
N VAL A 211 6.57 -25.76 2.32
CA VAL A 211 8.02 -25.98 2.42
C VAL A 211 8.37 -26.27 3.87
N SER A 212 9.04 -27.40 4.07
CA SER A 212 9.33 -27.96 5.38
C SER A 212 10.78 -27.71 5.79
N ARG A 213 11.08 -27.94 7.06
CA ARG A 213 12.45 -27.81 7.58
C ARG A 213 13.45 -28.72 6.83
N PRO A 214 13.16 -30.00 6.51
CA PRO A 214 14.03 -30.83 5.69
C PRO A 214 14.44 -30.20 4.35
N ASP A 215 13.51 -29.53 3.66
CA ASP A 215 13.79 -28.87 2.39
C ASP A 215 14.84 -27.76 2.56
N LEU A 216 14.72 -26.94 3.61
CA LEU A 216 15.70 -25.91 3.93
C LEU A 216 17.02 -26.48 4.46
N GLN A 217 17.00 -27.61 5.16
CA GLN A 217 18.21 -28.28 5.64
C GLN A 217 19.05 -28.80 4.47
N ALA A 218 18.42 -29.40 3.47
CA ALA A 218 19.09 -29.84 2.24
C ALA A 218 19.75 -28.64 1.54
N PHE A 219 19.03 -27.52 1.41
CA PHE A 219 19.57 -26.30 0.81
C PHE A 219 20.74 -25.73 1.61
N VAL A 220 20.63 -25.59 2.93
CA VAL A 220 21.72 -25.11 3.78
C VAL A 220 22.93 -26.04 3.72
N GLY A 221 22.73 -27.35 3.59
CA GLY A 221 23.79 -28.32 3.33
C GLY A 221 24.54 -28.02 2.04
N ALA A 222 23.80 -27.79 0.93
CA ALA A 222 24.39 -27.40 -0.35
C ALA A 222 25.14 -26.06 -0.27
N LEU A 223 24.58 -25.07 0.43
CA LEU A 223 25.25 -23.77 0.66
C LEU A 223 26.56 -23.93 1.41
N THR A 224 26.57 -24.73 2.47
CA THR A 224 27.77 -24.97 3.28
C THR A 224 28.84 -25.70 2.47
N GLY A 225 28.45 -26.70 1.67
CA GLY A 225 29.35 -27.41 0.75
C GLY A 225 29.97 -26.50 -0.31
N ALA A 226 29.22 -25.49 -0.78
CA ALA A 226 29.67 -24.49 -1.74
C ALA A 226 30.45 -23.31 -1.10
N GLY A 227 30.58 -23.27 0.24
CA GLY A 227 31.20 -22.15 0.96
C GLY A 227 30.39 -20.84 0.89
N ALA A 228 29.09 -20.92 0.65
CA ALA A 228 28.21 -19.78 0.48
C ALA A 228 27.78 -19.15 1.83
N ALA A 229 27.89 -17.83 1.93
CA ALA A 229 27.45 -17.08 3.11
C ALA A 229 25.99 -16.59 3.03
N LYS A 230 25.41 -16.49 1.83
CA LYS A 230 24.06 -15.95 1.58
C LYS A 230 23.26 -16.90 0.68
N GLY A 231 22.05 -17.24 1.11
CA GLY A 231 21.12 -18.09 0.39
C GLY A 231 19.74 -17.46 0.26
N LEU A 232 19.12 -17.62 -0.90
CA LEU A 232 17.77 -17.19 -1.21
C LEU A 232 16.96 -18.40 -1.65
N PHE A 233 15.95 -18.76 -0.86
CA PHE A 233 15.01 -19.83 -1.20
C PHE A 233 13.69 -19.20 -1.62
N ILE A 234 13.32 -19.38 -2.89
CA ILE A 234 12.05 -18.91 -3.45
C ILE A 234 11.15 -20.11 -3.71
N ALA A 235 9.94 -20.08 -3.16
CA ALA A 235 8.93 -21.08 -3.41
C ALA A 235 7.61 -20.42 -3.82
N SER A 236 6.90 -21.01 -4.79
CA SER A 236 5.52 -20.59 -5.10
C SER A 236 4.53 -20.92 -3.97
N ALA A 237 4.91 -21.82 -3.05
CA ALA A 237 4.10 -22.24 -1.93
C ALA A 237 4.59 -21.63 -0.59
N HIS A 238 3.80 -21.82 0.47
CA HIS A 238 4.10 -21.26 1.78
C HIS A 238 5.19 -22.04 2.53
N PHE A 239 6.00 -21.37 3.35
CA PHE A 239 6.88 -22.03 4.30
C PHE A 239 6.09 -22.44 5.55
N SER A 240 6.40 -23.60 6.10
CA SER A 240 5.89 -24.00 7.43
C SER A 240 6.51 -23.13 8.52
N LYS A 241 5.85 -23.05 9.69
CA LYS A 241 6.41 -22.34 10.86
C LYS A 241 7.80 -22.87 11.24
N GLY A 242 7.96 -24.19 11.24
CA GLY A 242 9.23 -24.84 11.53
C GLY A 242 10.34 -24.56 10.51
N ALA A 243 9.99 -24.32 9.24
CA ALA A 243 10.94 -23.89 8.22
C ALA A 243 11.42 -22.45 8.47
N ARG A 244 10.51 -21.51 8.76
CA ARG A 244 10.88 -20.12 9.07
C ARG A 244 11.75 -20.02 10.33
N GLU A 245 11.36 -20.70 11.41
CA GLU A 245 12.15 -20.75 12.63
C GLU A 245 13.53 -21.39 12.41
N TYR A 246 13.64 -22.36 11.50
CA TYR A 246 14.93 -22.96 11.15
C TYR A 246 15.83 -21.98 10.39
N ALA A 247 15.29 -21.20 9.45
CA ALA A 247 16.03 -20.19 8.72
C ALA A 247 16.56 -19.08 9.64
N GLU A 248 15.73 -18.57 10.54
CA GLU A 248 16.11 -17.52 11.51
C GLU A 248 17.21 -17.95 12.49
N LYS A 249 17.27 -19.25 12.83
CA LYS A 249 18.29 -19.79 13.75
C LYS A 249 19.66 -19.99 13.09
N GLN A 250 19.77 -19.91 11.76
CA GLN A 250 21.05 -20.07 11.10
C GLN A 250 21.96 -18.87 11.34
N ARG A 251 23.14 -19.13 11.91
CA ARG A 251 24.16 -18.10 12.19
C ARG A 251 25.31 -18.10 11.20
N ALA A 252 25.60 -19.25 10.60
CA ALA A 252 26.71 -19.41 9.65
C ALA A 252 26.35 -18.89 8.25
N VAL A 253 25.07 -18.96 7.87
CA VAL A 253 24.57 -18.57 6.55
C VAL A 253 23.35 -17.69 6.73
N LYS A 254 23.29 -16.57 6.01
CA LYS A 254 22.10 -15.71 5.94
C LYS A 254 21.13 -16.31 4.94
N LEU A 255 20.03 -16.89 5.43
CA LEU A 255 18.99 -17.50 4.61
C LEU A 255 17.77 -16.56 4.51
N VAL A 256 17.40 -16.19 3.29
CA VAL A 256 16.18 -15.41 2.99
C VAL A 256 15.16 -16.33 2.32
N LEU A 257 13.91 -16.24 2.76
CA LEU A 257 12.80 -17.02 2.25
C LEU A 257 11.81 -16.10 1.54
N VAL A 258 11.42 -16.44 0.32
CA VAL A 258 10.41 -15.69 -0.46
C VAL A 258 9.30 -16.64 -0.90
N GLU A 259 8.08 -16.32 -0.50
CA GLU A 259 6.88 -17.09 -0.87
C GLU A 259 6.24 -16.52 -2.13
N GLY A 260 5.33 -17.29 -2.72
CA GLY A 260 4.65 -16.93 -3.97
C GLY A 260 3.99 -15.55 -3.93
N GLU A 261 3.27 -15.23 -2.85
CA GLU A 261 2.59 -13.93 -2.74
C GLU A 261 3.60 -12.77 -2.72
N GLN A 262 4.70 -12.93 -1.98
CA GLN A 262 5.76 -11.94 -1.92
C GLN A 262 6.50 -11.82 -3.27
N LEU A 263 6.73 -12.96 -3.94
CA LEU A 263 7.30 -13.01 -5.28
C LEU A 263 6.45 -12.20 -6.27
N ALA A 264 5.13 -12.43 -6.30
CA ALA A 264 4.22 -11.70 -7.18
C ALA A 264 4.19 -10.20 -6.87
N ARG A 265 4.23 -9.80 -5.59
CA ARG A 265 4.34 -8.38 -5.20
C ARG A 265 5.65 -7.75 -5.69
N LEU A 266 6.77 -8.47 -5.59
CA LEU A 266 8.05 -8.02 -6.12
C LEU A 266 8.03 -7.90 -7.65
N MET A 267 7.41 -8.87 -8.34
CA MET A 267 7.21 -8.81 -9.79
C MET A 267 6.44 -7.55 -10.21
N ILE A 268 5.36 -7.21 -9.49
CA ILE A 268 4.60 -5.99 -9.76
C ILE A 268 5.46 -4.74 -9.49
N ALA A 269 6.15 -4.69 -8.35
CA ALA A 269 6.97 -3.54 -7.96
C ALA A 269 8.12 -3.26 -8.93
N HIS A 270 8.69 -4.31 -9.54
CA HIS A 270 9.83 -4.22 -10.46
C HIS A 270 9.45 -4.40 -11.94
N GLY A 271 8.15 -4.43 -12.26
CA GLY A 271 7.67 -4.46 -13.65
C GLY A 271 7.95 -5.78 -14.40
N VAL A 272 8.08 -6.90 -13.70
CA VAL A 272 8.37 -8.21 -14.30
C VAL A 272 7.08 -8.98 -14.53
N GLY A 273 6.84 -9.39 -15.77
CA GLY A 273 5.61 -10.14 -16.13
C GLY A 273 4.32 -9.32 -16.03
N VAL A 274 4.43 -7.98 -15.87
CA VAL A 274 3.29 -7.06 -15.80
C VAL A 274 3.51 -5.86 -16.71
N SER A 275 2.41 -5.20 -17.09
CA SER A 275 2.43 -3.98 -17.89
C SER A 275 1.44 -2.95 -17.36
N VAL A 276 1.79 -1.67 -17.44
CA VAL A 276 0.90 -0.58 -17.04
C VAL A 276 -0.30 -0.51 -18.00
N ARG A 277 -1.50 -0.79 -17.48
CA ARG A 277 -2.74 -0.73 -18.27
C ARG A 277 -3.26 0.71 -18.42
N ARG A 278 -3.22 1.50 -17.34
CA ARG A 278 -3.72 2.89 -17.27
C ARG A 278 -2.97 3.67 -16.19
N VAL A 279 -2.85 4.98 -16.39
CA VAL A 279 -2.31 5.93 -15.40
C VAL A 279 -3.41 6.92 -15.03
N TYR A 280 -3.65 7.11 -13.74
CA TYR A 280 -4.58 8.10 -13.20
C TYR A 280 -3.79 9.14 -12.42
N GLU A 281 -3.81 10.40 -12.87
CA GLU A 281 -3.14 11.49 -12.17
C GLU A 281 -4.13 12.25 -11.29
N VAL A 282 -3.86 12.30 -9.99
CA VAL A 282 -4.61 13.15 -9.05
C VAL A 282 -3.87 14.48 -8.92
N LYS A 283 -4.48 15.57 -9.40
CA LYS A 283 -3.91 16.92 -9.31
C LYS A 283 -4.45 17.61 -8.07
N SER A 284 -3.56 18.28 -7.35
CA SER A 284 -3.91 19.26 -6.32
C SER A 284 -3.60 20.67 -6.83
N VAL A 285 -4.24 21.66 -6.24
CA VAL A 285 -3.90 23.06 -6.53
C VAL A 285 -2.47 23.30 -6.04
N ASP A 286 -1.58 23.64 -6.97
CA ASP A 286 -0.28 24.23 -6.64
C ASP A 286 -0.54 25.66 -6.15
N ARG A 287 -0.47 25.84 -4.83
CA ARG A 287 -0.81 27.12 -4.20
C ARG A 287 0.30 28.15 -4.33
N ASP A 288 1.56 27.71 -4.44
CA ASP A 288 2.71 28.62 -4.57
C ASP A 288 2.65 29.37 -5.91
N TYR A 289 2.10 28.73 -6.94
CA TYR A 289 1.79 29.38 -8.23
C TYR A 289 0.86 30.59 -8.10
N PHE A 290 -0.11 30.57 -7.18
CA PHE A 290 -1.11 31.64 -7.01
C PHE A 290 -0.70 32.70 -5.97
N GLU A 291 0.42 32.51 -5.26
CA GLU A 291 0.93 33.47 -4.25
C GLU A 291 1.95 34.47 -4.83
N GLY A 292 2.43 34.23 -6.06
CA GLY A 292 3.44 35.06 -6.75
C GLY A 292 2.92 36.21 -7.61
N LEU A 293 1.79 36.83 -7.26
CA LEU A 293 1.21 37.98 -7.98
C LEU A 293 0.81 39.09 -7.00
N GLU A 294 1.80 39.81 -6.47
CA GLU A 294 1.65 41.18 -5.97
C GLU A 294 2.84 42.03 -6.44
#